data_AF-A0A2A5T4Y1-F1
#
_entry.id   AF-A0A2A5T4Y1-F1
#
_cell.length_a   1.000
_cell.length_b   1.000
_cell.length_c   1.000
_cell.angle_alpha   90.00
_cell.angle_beta   90.00
_cell.angle_gamma   90.00
#
_symmetry.space_group_name_H-M   'P 1'
#
loop_
_entity.id
_entity.type
_entity.pdbx_description
1 polymer ?
#
loop_
_entity_poly.entity_id
_entity_poly.type
_entity_poly.pdbx_seq_one_letter_code
_entity_poly.pdbx_strand_id
1 'polypeptide(L)' 'MMMGKTQHKISNWKQYNQALVNRGSVTFWIDIAAIKACHYLKHHRHHCRGFIFPDIMIQTALMVRGILSSHFVD' A
#
# COMPACT_ATOMS: atom_id res chain seq x y z
N MET A 1 -28.99 -30.65 33.64
CA MET A 1 -28.68 -31.13 32.28
C MET A 1 -28.07 -29.95 31.53
N MET A 2 -26.74 -29.88 31.42
CA MET A 2 -26.07 -28.75 30.75
C MET A 2 -26.06 -29.00 29.25
N MET A 3 -26.77 -28.18 28.48
CA MET A 3 -26.72 -28.22 27.02
C MET A 3 -25.33 -27.76 26.56
N GLY A 4 -24.53 -28.71 26.09
CA GLY A 4 -23.23 -28.45 25.50
C GLY A 4 -23.38 -27.56 24.27
N LYS A 5 -22.61 -26.47 24.22
CA LYS A 5 -22.62 -25.52 23.10
C LYS A 5 -22.32 -26.26 21.80
N THR A 6 -23.27 -26.25 20.86
CA THR A 6 -23.06 -26.79 19.50
C THR A 6 -21.99 -25.97 18.79
N GLN A 7 -20.85 -26.59 18.51
CA GLN A 7 -19.75 -25.96 17.77
C GLN A 7 -20.14 -25.87 16.30
N HIS A 8 -20.54 -24.68 15.85
CA HIS A 8 -20.84 -24.43 14.45
C HIS A 8 -19.55 -24.32 13.65
N LYS A 9 -19.40 -25.15 12.61
CA LYS A 9 -18.26 -25.11 11.69
C LYS A 9 -18.45 -23.93 10.73
N ILE A 10 -17.59 -22.91 10.84
CA ILE A 10 -17.60 -21.76 9.94
C ILE A 10 -17.11 -22.21 8.56
N SER A 11 -18.03 -22.53 7.64
CA SER A 11 -17.67 -22.92 6.26
C SER A 11 -17.37 -21.73 5.36
N ASN A 12 -17.82 -20.52 5.75
CA ASN A 12 -17.73 -19.32 4.93
C ASN A 12 -16.50 -18.43 5.20
N TRP A 13 -15.45 -18.99 5.79
CA TRP A 13 -14.25 -18.21 6.13
C TRP A 13 -13.60 -17.56 4.91
N LYS A 14 -13.60 -18.24 3.77
CA LYS A 14 -12.97 -17.76 2.54
C LYS A 14 -13.64 -16.49 2.01
N GLN A 15 -14.97 -16.43 1.94
CA GLN A 15 -15.67 -15.23 1.43
C GLN A 15 -15.58 -14.08 2.44
N TYR A 16 -15.67 -14.38 3.73
CA TYR A 16 -15.51 -13.38 4.79
C TYR A 16 -14.12 -12.73 4.74
N ASN A 17 -13.07 -13.54 4.59
CA ASN A 17 -11.70 -13.05 4.46
C ASN A 17 -11.51 -12.20 3.20
N GLN A 18 -12.10 -12.61 2.07
CA GLN A 18 -12.04 -11.82 0.83
C GLN A 18 -12.73 -10.45 1.01
N ALA A 19 -13.87 -10.40 1.70
CA ALA A 19 -14.55 -9.14 2.00
C ALA A 19 -13.70 -8.22 2.90
N LEU A 20 -12.96 -8.78 3.85
CA LEU A 20 -12.00 -8.05 4.69
C LEU A 20 -10.83 -7.47 3.89
N VAL A 21 -10.24 -8.26 3.00
CA VAL A 21 -9.18 -7.80 2.09
C VAL A 21 -9.70 -6.67 1.19
N ASN A 22 -10.90 -6.82 0.63
CA ASN A 22 -11.50 -5.81 -0.24
C ASN A 22 -11.83 -4.51 0.52
N ARG A 23 -12.13 -4.57 1.82
CA ARG A 23 -12.36 -3.37 2.66
C ARG A 23 -11.10 -2.53 2.86
N GLY A 24 -9.92 -3.15 2.86
CA GLY A 24 -8.63 -2.46 2.99
C GLY A 24 -7.92 -2.21 1.65
N SER A 25 -8.51 -2.61 0.53
CA SER A 25 -7.90 -2.47 -0.79
C SER A 25 -8.07 -1.03 -1.29
N VAL A 26 -6.96 -0.30 -1.39
CA VAL A 26 -6.95 1.08 -1.89
C VAL A 26 -6.20 1.12 -3.22
N THR A 27 -6.84 1.70 -4.23
CA THR A 27 -6.25 1.88 -5.57
C THR A 27 -5.91 3.36 -5.76
N PHE A 28 -4.63 3.65 -6.03
CA PHE A 28 -4.15 5.00 -6.28
C PHE A 28 -3.83 5.20 -7.76
N TRP A 29 -4.23 6.36 -8.28
CA TRP A 29 -3.79 6.83 -9.60
C TRP A 29 -2.56 7.71 -9.40
N ILE A 30 -1.43 7.29 -9.97
CA ILE A 30 -0.17 8.03 -9.90
C ILE A 30 0.05 8.70 -11.26
N ASP A 31 0.49 9.95 -11.24
CA ASP A 31 0.80 10.69 -12.45
C ASP A 31 1.92 10.02 -13.27
N ILE A 32 1.73 9.99 -14.60
CA ILE A 32 2.66 9.31 -15.52
C ILE A 32 4.02 10.00 -15.54
N ALA A 33 4.07 11.34 -15.35
CA ALA A 33 5.34 12.05 -15.29
C ALA A 33 6.11 11.70 -14.01
N ALA A 34 5.42 11.49 -12.88
CA ALA A 34 6.04 10.99 -11.64
C ALA A 34 6.65 9.58 -11.84
N ILE A 35 5.96 8.68 -12.53
CA ILE A 35 6.46 7.34 -12.87
C ILE A 35 7.70 7.43 -13.77
N LYS A 36 7.65 8.26 -14.82
CA LYS A 36 8.78 8.48 -15.73
C LYS A 36 9.98 9.10 -15.02
N ALA A 37 9.73 10.07 -14.13
CA ALA A 37 10.75 10.73 -13.32
C ALA A 37 11.50 9.76 -12.41
N CYS A 38 10.80 8.77 -11.84
CA CYS A 38 11.43 7.69 -11.08
C CYS A 38 12.35 6.83 -11.95
N HIS A 39 11.93 6.48 -13.17
CA HIS A 39 12.74 5.69 -14.11
C HIS A 39 13.94 6.49 -14.68
N TYR A 40 13.87 7.83 -14.69
CA TYR A 40 14.93 8.70 -15.20
C TYR A 40 16.03 9.00 -14.19
N LEU A 41 15.99 8.38 -13.01
CA LEU A 41 17.03 8.50 -11.99
C LEU A 41 18.37 8.06 -12.63
N LYS A 42 19.18 9.04 -13.03
CA LYS A 42 20.48 8.79 -13.64
C LYS A 42 21.31 8.01 -12.65
N HIS A 43 21.48 6.71 -12.89
CA HIS A 43 22.47 5.88 -12.22
C HIS A 43 23.84 6.50 -12.52
N HIS A 44 24.31 7.36 -11.63
CA HIS A 44 25.69 7.79 -11.66
C HIS A 44 26.54 6.58 -11.28
N ARG A 45 27.20 6.02 -12.29
CA ARG A 45 28.04 4.81 -12.24
C ARG A 45 29.38 5.05 -11.52
N HIS A 46 29.37 5.90 -10.51
CA HIS A 46 30.50 6.16 -9.64
C HIS A 46 30.01 6.07 -8.20
N HIS A 47 30.57 5.09 -7.48
CA HIS A 47 30.34 4.91 -6.06
C HIS A 47 30.47 6.27 -5.33
N CYS A 48 29.53 6.54 -4.42
CA CYS A 48 29.50 7.68 -3.49
C CYS A 48 28.88 9.01 -3.96
N ARG A 49 27.99 9.03 -4.97
CA ARG A 49 27.03 10.16 -5.13
C ARG A 49 25.60 9.69 -4.86
N GLY A 50 24.91 10.41 -3.97
CA GLY A 50 23.52 10.13 -3.61
C GLY A 50 22.57 10.26 -4.79
N PHE A 51 21.44 9.56 -4.73
CA PHE A 51 20.37 9.66 -5.72
C PHE A 51 19.80 11.07 -5.74
N ILE A 52 19.72 11.68 -6.93
CA ILE A 52 19.03 12.96 -7.13
C ILE A 52 17.63 12.64 -7.62
N PHE A 53 16.64 12.87 -6.76
CA PHE A 53 15.23 12.64 -7.08
C PHE A 53 14.62 13.90 -7.69
N PRO A 54 13.87 13.77 -8.80
CA PRO A 54 13.07 14.87 -9.33
C PRO A 54 12.02 15.32 -8.31
N ASP A 55 11.76 16.63 -8.24
CA ASP A 55 10.84 17.24 -7.26
C ASP A 55 9.44 16.60 -7.30
N ILE A 56 8.94 16.34 -8.52
CA ILE A 56 7.66 15.65 -8.75
C ILE A 56 7.61 14.26 -8.09
N MET A 57 8.71 13.51 -8.12
CA MET A 57 8.76 12.18 -7.51
C MET A 57 8.74 12.28 -5.97
N ILE A 58 9.46 13.26 -5.42
CA ILE A 58 9.49 13.52 -3.97
C ILE A 58 8.10 13.92 -3.48
N GLN A 59 7.45 14.87 -4.16
CA GLN A 59 6.11 15.33 -3.80
C GLN A 59 5.09 14.18 -3.86
N THR A 60 5.06 13.38 -4.93
CA THR A 60 4.16 12.23 -5.03
C THR A 60 4.43 11.19 -3.93
N ALA A 61 5.70 10.88 -3.64
CA ALA A 61 6.07 9.94 -2.58
C ALA A 61 5.61 10.43 -1.20
N LEU A 62 5.73 11.74 -0.91
CA LEU A 62 5.25 12.34 0.33
C LEU A 62 3.72 12.31 0.43
N MET A 63 3.00 12.56 -0.67
CA MET A 63 1.53 12.46 -0.69
C MET A 63 1.06 11.03 -0.39
N VAL A 64 1.64 10.03 -1.06
CA VAL A 64 1.31 8.61 -0.83
C VAL A 64 1.63 8.22 0.61
N ARG A 65 2.80 8.63 1.12
CA ARG A 65 3.18 8.40 2.51
C ARG A 65 2.17 9.03 3.48
N GLY A 66 1.72 10.26 3.24
CA GLY A 66 0.74 10.94 4.07
C GLY A 66 -0.61 10.22 4.11
N ILE A 67 -1.10 9.77 2.96
CA ILE A 67 -2.36 9.02 2.87
C ILE A 67 -2.26 7.69 3.61
N LEU A 68 -1.19 6.93 3.39
CA LEU A 68 -0.97 5.64 4.05
C LEU A 68 -0.74 5.78 5.56
N SER A 69 -0.07 6.85 5.98
CA SER A 69 0.18 7.10 7.41
C SER A 69 -1.09 7.54 8.14
N SER A 70 -1.99 8.25 7.48
CA SER A 70 -3.26 8.70 8.08
C SER A 70 -4.27 7.57 8.22
N HIS A 71 -4.25 6.59 7.30
CA HIS A 71 -5.18 5.45 7.31
C HIS A 71 -4.74 4.29 8.23
N PHE A 72 -3.59 4.42 8.91
CA PHE A 72 -3.04 3.40 9.83
C PHE A 72 -3.04 3.85 11.30
N VAL A 73 -3.64 5.00 11.61
CA VAL A 73 -3.75 5.55 12.97
C VAL A 73 -5.07 5.16 13.67
N ASP A 74 -5.98 4.47 13.00
CA ASP A 74 -7.16 3.81 13.57
C ASP A 74 -6.99 2.28 13.60
#